data_AF-A0AAN0JJM8-F1
#
_entry.id   AF-A0AAN0JJM8-F1
#
_cell.length_a   1.000
_cell.length_b   1.000
_cell.length_c   1.000
_cell.angle_alpha   90.00
_cell.angle_beta   90.00
_cell.angle_gamma   90.00
#
_symmetry.space_group_name_H-M   'P 1'
#
loop_
_entity.id
_entity.type
_entity.pdbx_description
1 polymer ?
#
loop_
_entity_poly.entity_id
_entity_poly.type
_entity_poly.pdbx_seq_one_letter_code
_entity_poly.pdbx_strand_id
1 'polypeptide(L)'
;MNFGAIIRSAYFFGVDRILVTNKSSCPLSPVVSKSSAGAMEMLSIHSISDVISLLKVAADKGWDILGTVSPNKFEHFSVISASDHKVIRPTMLIVGNEGHGLTKEVCSCCTKLLTINPKRSLSPGFDSLNVSVATGILLNTLYNNKI
;
A
#
# COMPACT_ATOMS: atom_id res chain seq x y z
N MET A 1 8.14 -4.68 12.87
CA MET A 1 6.92 -5.48 13.10
C MET A 1 5.91 -5.30 11.97
N ASN A 2 5.46 -4.07 11.67
CA ASN A 2 4.51 -3.79 10.59
C ASN A 2 4.91 -4.42 9.24
N PHE A 3 6.19 -4.29 8.84
CA PHE A 3 6.62 -4.81 7.54
C PHE A 3 6.48 -6.33 7.41
N GLY A 4 6.83 -7.11 8.45
CA GLY A 4 6.63 -8.56 8.40
C GLY A 4 5.15 -8.96 8.39
N ALA A 5 4.29 -8.23 9.13
CA ALA A 5 2.85 -8.42 9.04
C ALA A 5 2.30 -8.12 7.65
N ILE A 6 2.78 -7.05 7.00
CA ILE A 6 2.44 -6.72 5.61
C ILE A 6 2.88 -7.82 4.65
N ILE A 7 4.12 -8.31 4.75
CA ILE A 7 4.62 -9.42 3.91
C ILE A 7 3.72 -10.65 4.08
N ARG A 8 3.35 -10.98 5.32
CA ARG A 8 2.48 -12.12 5.61
C ARG A 8 1.09 -11.97 4.98
N SER A 9 0.46 -10.81 5.14
CA SER A 9 -0.82 -10.53 4.50
C SER A 9 -0.72 -10.52 2.97
N ALA A 10 0.32 -9.91 2.41
CA ALA A 10 0.57 -9.88 0.98
C ALA A 10 0.70 -11.28 0.38
N TYR A 11 1.49 -12.16 1.02
CA TYR A 11 1.60 -13.55 0.61
C TYR A 11 0.26 -14.28 0.69
N PHE A 12 -0.49 -14.11 1.79
CA PHE A 12 -1.78 -14.76 1.98
C PHE A 12 -2.82 -14.35 0.93
N PHE A 13 -2.85 -13.08 0.52
CA PHE A 13 -3.77 -12.56 -0.49
C PHE A 13 -3.24 -12.68 -1.94
N GLY A 14 -2.13 -13.38 -2.16
CA GLY A 14 -1.62 -13.68 -3.50
C GLY A 14 -1.00 -12.48 -4.22
N VAL A 15 -0.37 -11.56 -3.49
CA VAL A 15 0.46 -10.50 -4.09
C VAL A 15 1.67 -11.14 -4.77
N ASP A 16 1.97 -10.75 -6.01
CA ASP A 16 3.07 -11.35 -6.78
C ASP A 16 4.45 -10.93 -6.24
N ARG A 17 4.62 -9.63 -5.94
CA ARG A 17 5.91 -9.02 -5.57
C ARG A 17 5.72 -7.84 -4.63
N ILE A 18 6.69 -7.62 -3.75
CA ILE A 18 6.79 -6.41 -2.93
C ILE A 18 7.99 -5.61 -3.35
N LEU A 19 7.79 -4.30 -3.50
CA LEU A 19 8.85 -3.34 -3.81
C LEU A 19 9.05 -2.43 -2.59
N VAL A 20 10.30 -2.26 -2.17
CA VAL A 20 10.68 -1.43 -1.02
C VAL A 20 11.71 -0.38 -1.40
N THR A 21 11.65 0.79 -0.79
CA THR A 21 12.60 1.88 -1.05
C THR A 21 13.90 1.70 -0.28
N ASN A 22 15.05 1.88 -0.94
CA ASN A 22 16.37 1.75 -0.31
C ASN A 22 16.58 2.68 0.90
N LYS A 23 15.96 3.88 0.91
CA LYS A 23 16.26 4.94 1.89
C LYS A 23 15.27 5.03 3.06
N SER A 24 14.08 4.45 2.95
CA SER A 24 12.98 4.70 3.90
C SER A 24 12.20 3.46 4.29
N SER A 25 12.62 2.27 3.83
CA SER A 25 12.01 1.00 4.21
C SER A 25 12.74 0.33 5.39
N CYS A 26 12.01 -0.49 6.14
CA CYS A 26 12.59 -1.31 7.19
C CYS A 26 13.43 -2.43 6.54
N PRO A 27 14.71 -2.62 6.93
CA PRO A 27 15.54 -3.66 6.33
C PRO A 27 14.97 -5.05 6.62
N LEU A 28 15.19 -5.98 5.69
CA LEU A 28 14.97 -7.40 5.92
C LEU A 28 15.89 -7.83 7.08
N SER A 29 15.28 -8.16 8.20
CA SER A 29 15.96 -8.46 9.46
C SER A 29 15.34 -9.69 10.12
N PRO A 30 16.02 -10.34 11.08
CA PRO A 30 15.48 -11.49 11.80
C PRO A 30 14.12 -11.19 12.46
N VAL A 31 13.91 -9.94 12.89
CA VAL A 31 12.62 -9.48 13.45
C VAL A 31 11.51 -9.49 12.38
N VAL A 32 11.82 -9.02 11.17
CA VAL A 32 10.88 -9.04 10.04
C VAL A 32 10.57 -10.48 9.63
N SER A 33 11.59 -11.34 9.47
CA SER A 33 11.43 -12.78 9.18
C SER A 33 10.50 -13.43 10.19
N LYS A 34 10.79 -13.30 11.50
CA LYS A 34 9.96 -13.84 12.58
C LYS A 34 8.52 -13.34 12.51
N SER A 35 8.31 -12.04 12.33
CA SER A 35 6.95 -11.46 12.25
C SER A 35 6.19 -11.84 10.97
N SER A 36 6.90 -12.18 9.89
CA SER A 36 6.30 -12.66 8.64
C SER A 36 5.90 -14.14 8.67
N ALA A 37 6.40 -14.89 9.67
CA ALA A 37 6.16 -16.33 9.83
C ALA A 37 6.49 -17.16 8.58
N GLY A 38 7.63 -16.90 7.95
CA GLY A 38 8.11 -17.65 6.78
C GLY A 38 7.67 -17.08 5.43
N ALA A 39 6.78 -16.08 5.41
CA ALA A 39 6.30 -15.47 4.16
C ALA A 39 7.39 -14.64 3.46
N MET A 40 8.37 -14.11 4.21
CA MET A 40 9.48 -13.33 3.65
C MET A 40 10.36 -14.16 2.72
N GLU A 41 10.49 -15.45 2.98
CA GLU A 41 11.31 -16.39 2.22
C GLU A 41 10.58 -16.91 0.97
N MET A 42 9.25 -16.82 0.95
CA MET A 42 8.41 -17.29 -0.16
C MET A 42 8.08 -16.19 -1.16
N LEU A 43 8.05 -14.93 -0.71
CA LEU A 43 7.62 -13.80 -1.52
C LEU A 43 8.81 -13.06 -2.17
N SER A 44 8.67 -12.68 -3.43
CA SER A 44 9.70 -11.90 -4.13
C SER A 44 9.69 -10.44 -3.65
N ILE A 45 10.71 -10.07 -2.87
CA ILE A 45 10.89 -8.70 -2.36
C ILE A 45 12.07 -8.05 -3.09
N HIS A 46 11.87 -6.87 -3.65
CA HIS A 46 12.91 -6.15 -4.39
C HIS A 46 13.07 -4.73 -3.86
N SER A 47 14.33 -4.27 -3.83
CA SER A 47 14.63 -2.91 -3.42
C SER A 47 14.77 -1.98 -4.62
N ILE A 48 14.19 -0.80 -4.53
CA ILE A 48 14.18 0.21 -5.58
C ILE A 48 14.83 1.52 -5.11
N SER A 49 15.56 2.16 -6.01
CA SER A 49 16.23 3.44 -5.78
C SER A 49 15.35 4.64 -6.13
N ASP A 50 14.53 4.52 -7.17
CA ASP A 50 13.65 5.58 -7.67
C ASP A 50 12.23 5.06 -7.88
N VAL A 51 11.34 5.44 -6.96
CA VAL A 51 9.91 5.10 -7.02
C VAL A 51 9.24 5.81 -8.20
N ILE A 52 9.57 7.08 -8.44
CA ILE A 52 8.85 7.90 -9.42
C ILE A 52 9.08 7.37 -10.84
N SER A 53 10.32 7.01 -11.17
CA SER A 53 10.63 6.41 -12.46
C SER A 53 9.91 5.06 -12.66
N LEU A 54 9.86 4.22 -11.62
CA LEU A 54 9.11 2.97 -11.66
C LEU A 54 7.61 3.19 -11.92
N LEU A 55 6.99 4.14 -11.21
CA LEU A 55 5.57 4.44 -11.35
C LEU A 55 5.24 4.94 -12.76
N LYS A 56 6.07 5.79 -13.34
CA LYS A 56 5.91 6.24 -14.73
C LYS A 56 5.95 5.06 -15.70
N VAL A 57 6.94 4.18 -15.57
CA VAL A 57 7.05 2.99 -16.42
C VAL A 57 5.85 2.05 -16.25
N ALA A 58 5.35 1.89 -15.02
CA ALA A 58 4.15 1.08 -14.76
C ALA A 58 2.91 1.69 -15.41
N ALA A 59 2.73 3.01 -15.29
CA ALA A 59 1.64 3.74 -15.92
C ALA A 59 1.69 3.64 -17.45
N ASP A 60 2.88 3.79 -18.06
CA ASP A 60 3.08 3.66 -19.51
C ASP A 60 2.75 2.24 -20.01
N LYS A 61 2.94 1.23 -19.16
CA LYS A 61 2.54 -0.17 -19.41
C LYS A 61 1.07 -0.46 -19.11
N GLY A 62 0.28 0.56 -18.77
CA GLY A 62 -1.14 0.46 -18.51
C GLY A 62 -1.52 -0.13 -17.15
N TRP A 63 -0.60 -0.15 -16.17
CA TRP A 63 -0.93 -0.59 -14.80
C TRP A 63 -1.79 0.44 -14.07
N ASP A 64 -2.67 -0.02 -13.19
CA ASP A 64 -3.37 0.87 -12.25
C ASP A 64 -2.49 1.13 -11.03
N ILE A 65 -2.25 2.40 -10.73
CA ILE A 65 -1.41 2.81 -9.60
C ILE A 65 -2.30 3.38 -8.51
N LEU A 66 -2.44 2.63 -7.42
CA LEU A 66 -3.36 2.93 -6.33
C LEU A 66 -2.56 3.40 -5.11
N GLY A 67 -2.63 4.69 -4.80
CA GLY A 67 -1.99 5.23 -3.59
C GLY A 67 -2.92 5.18 -2.38
N THR A 68 -2.41 4.84 -1.20
CA THR A 68 -3.20 4.87 0.03
C THR A 68 -3.07 6.18 0.78
N VAL A 69 -4.19 6.78 1.16
CA VAL A 69 -4.21 8.03 1.95
C VAL A 69 -5.13 7.92 3.16
N SER A 70 -4.79 8.65 4.22
CA SER A 70 -5.66 8.80 5.38
C SER A 70 -6.85 9.70 5.03
N PRO A 71 -8.05 9.48 5.62
CA PRO A 71 -9.27 10.22 5.29
C PRO A 71 -9.15 11.75 5.38
N ASN A 72 -8.28 12.27 6.24
CA ASN A 72 -8.22 13.70 6.58
C ASN A 72 -7.02 14.44 5.98
N LYS A 73 -6.16 13.79 5.17
CA LYS A 73 -4.86 14.37 4.77
C LYS A 73 -4.79 15.01 3.38
N PHE A 74 -5.81 14.87 2.53
CA PHE A 74 -5.71 15.32 1.13
C PHE A 74 -7.01 15.93 0.60
N GLU A 75 -7.15 17.25 0.74
CA GLU A 75 -8.27 18.02 0.15
C GLU A 75 -8.12 18.26 -1.36
N HIS A 76 -6.89 18.18 -1.88
CA HIS A 76 -6.58 18.56 -3.28
C HIS A 76 -6.51 17.38 -4.27
N PHE A 77 -6.74 16.16 -3.82
CA PHE A 77 -6.73 14.98 -4.69
C PHE A 77 -8.08 14.29 -4.66
N SER A 78 -8.48 13.69 -5.78
CA SER A 78 -9.65 12.82 -5.82
C SER A 78 -9.32 11.51 -5.09
N VAL A 79 -9.99 11.30 -3.96
CA VAL A 79 -9.87 10.09 -3.13
C VAL A 79 -11.17 9.31 -3.23
N ILE A 80 -11.06 8.00 -3.49
CA ILE A 80 -12.19 7.08 -3.53
C ILE A 80 -12.11 6.05 -2.41
N SER A 81 -13.26 5.52 -2.00
CA SER A 81 -13.29 4.38 -1.09
C SER A 81 -12.65 3.17 -1.77
N ALA A 82 -11.81 2.43 -1.04
CA ALA A 82 -11.24 1.18 -1.55
C ALA A 82 -12.32 0.17 -1.98
N SER A 83 -13.48 0.18 -1.32
CA SER A 83 -14.60 -0.71 -1.64
C SER A 83 -15.26 -0.41 -2.98
N ASP A 84 -15.14 0.82 -3.48
CA ASP A 84 -15.78 1.26 -4.73
C ASP A 84 -14.85 1.04 -5.94
N HIS A 85 -13.58 0.68 -5.70
CA HIS A 85 -12.61 0.42 -6.76
C HIS A 85 -12.70 -1.03 -7.26
N LYS A 86 -12.82 -1.21 -8.58
CA LYS A 86 -12.76 -2.50 -9.26
C LYS A 86 -11.40 -2.73 -9.91
N VAL A 87 -10.84 -3.92 -9.69
CA VAL A 87 -9.52 -4.30 -10.23
C VAL A 87 -9.73 -5.03 -11.55
N ILE A 88 -9.39 -4.36 -12.66
CA ILE A 88 -9.59 -4.84 -14.04
C ILE A 88 -8.29 -5.06 -14.83
N ARG A 89 -7.17 -4.59 -14.30
CA ARG A 89 -5.85 -4.57 -14.95
C ARG A 89 -4.77 -4.83 -13.91
N PRO A 90 -3.51 -5.10 -14.31
CA PRO A 90 -2.40 -5.20 -13.35
C PRO A 90 -2.35 -3.96 -12.46
N THR A 91 -2.24 -4.17 -11.15
CA THR A 91 -2.40 -3.11 -10.15
C THR A 91 -1.20 -3.06 -9.22
N MET A 92 -0.71 -1.86 -8.96
CA MET A 92 0.29 -1.57 -7.94
C MET A 92 -0.37 -0.80 -6.79
N LEU A 93 -0.39 -1.38 -5.61
CA LEU A 93 -0.82 -0.72 -4.38
C LEU A 93 0.39 -0.07 -3.69
N ILE A 94 0.36 1.25 -3.52
CA ILE A 94 1.41 2.00 -2.84
C ILE A 94 0.95 2.34 -1.42
N VAL A 95 1.68 1.80 -0.46
CA VAL A 95 1.44 2.05 0.96
C VAL A 95 2.48 3.03 1.50
N GLY A 96 2.01 4.09 2.15
CA GLY A 96 2.85 5.14 2.72
C GLY A 96 3.47 4.77 4.07
N ASN A 97 4.35 5.66 4.54
CA ASN A 97 4.88 5.57 5.90
C ASN A 97 3.77 5.88 6.93
N GLU A 98 3.79 5.22 8.09
CA GLU A 98 2.74 5.38 9.11
C GLU A 98 2.58 6.82 9.62
N GLY A 99 3.66 7.58 9.74
CA GLY A 99 3.60 8.98 10.20
C GLY A 99 3.34 9.97 9.07
N HIS A 100 4.08 9.84 7.98
CA HIS A 100 4.10 10.84 6.90
C HIS A 100 3.12 10.54 5.77
N GLY A 101 2.67 9.30 5.61
CA GLY A 101 1.90 8.85 4.47
C GLY A 101 2.73 8.77 3.18
N LEU A 102 2.07 9.01 2.05
CA LEU A 102 2.71 9.16 0.74
C LEU A 102 3.18 10.60 0.53
N THR A 103 4.29 10.79 -0.18
CA THR A 103 4.71 12.14 -0.59
C THR A 103 3.80 12.67 -1.70
N LYS A 104 3.75 14.00 -1.86
CA LYS A 104 2.90 14.63 -2.89
C LYS A 104 3.28 14.17 -4.29
N GLU A 105 4.57 14.00 -4.55
CA GLU A 105 5.11 13.54 -5.84
C GLU A 105 4.63 12.13 -6.18
N VAL A 106 4.60 11.23 -5.18
CA VAL A 106 4.07 9.87 -5.35
C VAL A 106 2.56 9.93 -5.59
N CYS A 107 1.82 10.73 -4.81
CA CYS A 107 0.38 10.91 -5.01
C CYS A 107 0.04 11.42 -6.41
N SER A 108 0.81 12.34 -6.97
CA SER A 108 0.64 12.85 -8.34
C SER A 108 0.91 11.81 -9.43
N CYS A 109 1.67 10.75 -9.13
CA CYS A 109 1.89 9.63 -10.05
C CYS A 109 0.81 8.54 -9.92
N CYS A 110 0.00 8.56 -8.86
CA CYS A 110 -1.07 7.60 -8.66
C CYS A 110 -2.22 7.87 -9.64
N THR A 111 -2.73 6.81 -10.25
CA THR A 111 -3.94 6.86 -11.07
C THR A 111 -5.15 7.20 -10.19
N LYS A 112 -5.20 6.62 -8.98
CA LYS A 112 -6.26 6.85 -7.99
C LYS A 112 -5.67 6.84 -6.59
N LEU A 113 -6.29 7.59 -5.69
CA LEU A 113 -6.02 7.50 -4.26
C LEU A 113 -7.17 6.76 -3.57
N LEU A 114 -6.82 5.77 -2.76
CA LEU A 114 -7.74 4.95 -1.99
C LEU A 114 -7.69 5.32 -0.51
N THR A 115 -8.86 5.29 0.12
CA THR A 115 -8.98 5.40 1.57
C THR A 115 -9.87 4.29 2.14
N ILE A 116 -9.64 3.96 3.41
CA ILE A 116 -10.54 3.14 4.20
C ILE A 116 -11.43 4.09 5.00
N ASN A 117 -12.71 4.17 4.63
CA ASN A 117 -13.63 5.08 5.30
C ASN A 117 -13.94 4.59 6.72
N PRO A 118 -13.78 5.45 7.74
CA PRO A 118 -14.17 5.11 9.10
C PRO A 118 -15.70 4.96 9.18
N LYS A 119 -16.16 4.00 9.97
CA LYS A 119 -17.60 3.75 10.19
C LYS A 119 -18.21 4.60 11.31
N ARG A 120 -17.41 5.50 11.88
CA ARG A 120 -17.81 6.46 12.92
C ARG A 120 -17.02 7.74 12.74
N SER A 121 -17.51 8.83 13.33
CA SER A 121 -16.72 10.06 13.48
C SER A 121 -15.49 9.76 14.33
N LEU A 122 -14.33 10.18 13.84
CA LEU A 122 -13.06 9.99 14.54
C LEU A 122 -12.85 11.09 15.58
N SER A 123 -12.33 10.72 16.75
CA SER A 123 -11.94 11.69 17.77
C SER A 123 -10.73 12.51 17.30
N PRO A 124 -10.60 13.78 17.71
CA PRO A 124 -9.41 14.57 17.44
C PRO A 124 -8.14 13.83 17.90
N GLY A 125 -7.17 13.67 17.01
CA GLY A 125 -5.91 12.94 17.27
C GLY A 125 -5.92 11.45 16.90
N PHE A 126 -7.05 10.90 16.45
CA PHE A 126 -7.08 9.58 15.83
C PHE A 126 -7.32 9.71 14.32
N ASP A 127 -6.25 9.59 13.54
CA ASP A 127 -6.30 9.94 12.11
C ASP A 127 -6.33 8.73 11.17
N SER A 128 -5.86 7.56 11.62
CA SER A 128 -5.73 6.39 10.76
C SER A 128 -5.49 5.09 11.51
N LEU A 129 -5.73 3.97 10.81
CA LEU A 129 -5.32 2.65 11.25
C LEU A 129 -3.80 2.47 11.15
N ASN A 130 -3.27 1.53 11.92
CA ASN A 130 -1.90 1.06 11.73
C ASN A 130 -1.69 0.58 10.28
N VAL A 131 -0.52 0.89 9.71
CA VAL A 131 -0.21 0.64 8.30
C VAL A 131 -0.35 -0.84 7.90
N SER A 132 -0.01 -1.79 8.79
CA SER A 132 -0.14 -3.21 8.50
C SER A 132 -1.60 -3.68 8.46
N VAL A 133 -2.43 -3.15 9.37
CA VAL A 133 -3.88 -3.43 9.39
C VAL A 133 -4.56 -2.82 8.18
N ALA A 134 -4.25 -1.56 7.85
CA ALA A 134 -4.78 -0.90 6.67
C ALA A 134 -4.41 -1.67 5.40
N THR A 135 -3.16 -2.11 5.27
CA THR A 135 -2.71 -2.91 4.13
C THR A 135 -3.49 -4.21 4.01
N GLY A 136 -3.69 -4.95 5.11
CA GLY A 136 -4.49 -6.18 5.09
C GLY A 136 -5.94 -5.97 4.65
N ILE A 137 -6.59 -4.91 5.13
CA ILE A 137 -7.96 -4.55 4.73
C ILE A 137 -8.03 -4.20 3.24
N LEU A 138 -7.07 -3.40 2.76
CA LEU A 138 -6.99 -3.00 1.35
C LEU A 138 -6.77 -4.22 0.45
N LEU A 139 -5.84 -5.10 0.79
CA LEU A 139 -5.57 -6.32 0.03
C LEU A 139 -6.82 -7.21 -0.06
N ASN A 140 -7.49 -7.47 1.06
CA ASN A 140 -8.74 -8.23 1.07
C ASN A 140 -9.83 -7.56 0.22
N THR A 141 -9.99 -6.25 0.35
CA THR A 141 -11.01 -5.49 -0.39
C THR A 141 -10.76 -5.53 -1.90
N LEU A 142 -9.51 -5.30 -2.32
CA LEU A 142 -9.12 -5.33 -3.73
C LEU A 142 -9.21 -6.73 -4.32
N TYR A 143 -8.82 -7.76 -3.56
CA TYR A 143 -8.94 -9.15 -3.97
C TYR A 143 -10.40 -9.52 -4.25
N ASN A 144 -11.33 -9.15 -3.37
CA ASN A 144 -12.76 -9.40 -3.53
C ASN A 144 -13.41 -8.56 -4.65
N ASN A 145 -12.75 -7.48 -5.09
CA ASN A 145 -13.20 -6.60 -6.15
C ASN A 145 -12.52 -6.87 -7.51
N LYS A 146 -11.75 -7.95 -7.61
CA LYS A 146 -11.16 -8.41 -8.87
C LYS A 146 -12.26 -8.99 -9.76
N ILE A 147 -12.34 -8.49 -10.99
CA ILE A 147 -13.29 -8.95 -12.02
C ILE A 147 -12.64 -10.06 -12.84
#